data_AF-A0A2N6CW24-F1
#
_entry.id   AF-A0A2N6CW24-F1
#
_cell.length_a   1.000
_cell.length_b   1.000
_cell.length_c   1.000
_cell.angle_alpha   90.00
_cell.angle_beta   90.00
_cell.angle_gamma   90.00
#
_symmetry.space_group_name_H-M   'P 1'
#
loop_
_entity.id
_entity.type
_entity.pdbx_description
1 polymer ?
#
loop_
_entity_poly.entity_id
_entity_poly.type
_entity_poly.pdbx_seq_one_letter_code
_entity_poly.pdbx_strand_id
1 'polypeptide(L)'
;MRLFGSVTAIRFFRVSQSNKSDIFIDLLTLSASMPILPTQEVTMTDGPFRNLKLDSRSKRFAEAVQNDAVDQKTRCAYANDAILNGILRENQALLRALQDYGQDGQLDLDPIASVKGVFDSHPKSEFADHLQREVGLQLHEGEKFQAAINSGLEAALESSIGEFRTRTHEACLEAYGSREMRKDQLDRFVVGCNLALRGIDCPRILKALKDVNKGAFKKDVMKKEGLDEGPRM
;
A
#
# COMPACT_ATOMS: atom_id res chain seq x y z
N MET A 1 -29.32 -53.32 -16.21
CA MET A 1 -28.81 -54.70 -16.35
C MET A 1 -27.35 -54.58 -16.74
N ARG A 2 -26.44 -54.86 -15.80
CA ARG A 2 -25.35 -55.86 -15.90
C ARG A 2 -24.27 -55.49 -16.93
N LEU A 3 -22.98 -55.54 -16.66
CA LEU A 3 -22.17 -56.04 -15.54
C LEU A 3 -20.69 -55.87 -15.98
N PHE A 4 -19.78 -55.74 -15.00
CA PHE A 4 -18.36 -56.17 -15.01
C PHE A 4 -17.42 -55.64 -16.12
N GLY A 5 -16.13 -55.40 -15.89
CA GLY A 5 -15.29 -55.68 -14.73
C GLY A 5 -13.81 -55.50 -15.11
N SER A 6 -13.04 -55.01 -14.15
CA SER A 6 -11.63 -55.34 -13.79
C SER A 6 -10.78 -56.11 -14.78
N VAL A 7 -9.52 -55.66 -15.02
CA VAL A 7 -8.32 -56.51 -14.85
C VAL A 7 -7.09 -55.67 -14.46
N THR A 8 -6.45 -56.07 -13.36
CA THR A 8 -5.10 -55.73 -12.88
C THR A 8 -4.04 -56.67 -13.48
N ALA A 9 -2.84 -56.19 -13.85
CA ALA A 9 -1.54 -56.91 -13.75
C ALA A 9 -0.39 -56.03 -14.30
N ILE A 10 0.52 -55.50 -13.47
CA ILE A 10 1.84 -56.06 -13.10
C ILE A 10 2.74 -56.42 -14.30
N ARG A 11 3.86 -55.70 -14.43
CA ARG A 11 5.12 -56.27 -14.95
C ARG A 11 6.30 -55.86 -14.06
N PHE A 12 6.80 -56.85 -13.34
CA PHE A 12 8.16 -56.91 -12.82
C PHE A 12 9.16 -56.90 -13.99
N PHE A 13 10.23 -56.13 -13.86
CA PHE A 13 11.50 -56.48 -14.50
C PHE A 13 12.51 -56.81 -13.40
N ARG A 14 12.95 -58.07 -13.47
CA ARG A 14 14.05 -58.70 -12.75
C ARG A 14 15.27 -58.70 -13.68
N VAL A 15 16.44 -59.01 -13.10
CA VAL A 15 17.74 -59.39 -13.71
C VAL A 15 18.76 -58.24 -13.61
N SER A 16 19.98 -58.39 -13.05
CA SER A 16 20.78 -59.58 -12.71
C SER A 16 21.73 -59.30 -11.55
N GLN A 17 22.06 -60.37 -10.80
CA GLN A 17 23.16 -60.42 -9.83
C GLN A 17 24.53 -60.63 -10.50
N SER A 18 25.59 -60.35 -9.73
CA SER A 18 26.86 -61.13 -9.55
C SER A 18 28.04 -60.13 -9.41
N ASN A 19 28.99 -60.18 -8.46
CA ASN A 19 29.35 -61.13 -7.41
C ASN A 19 30.28 -60.43 -6.38
N LYS A 20 30.42 -61.08 -5.22
CA LYS A 20 31.45 -61.03 -4.14
C LYS A 20 32.85 -60.56 -4.61
N SER A 21 33.71 -59.88 -3.87
CA SER A 21 34.17 -59.89 -2.46
C SER A 21 34.87 -58.51 -2.22
N ASP A 22 34.98 -57.92 -1.03
CA ASP A 22 35.88 -58.29 0.06
C ASP A 22 35.62 -57.39 1.27
N ILE A 23 35.64 -58.02 2.44
CA ILE A 23 35.61 -57.39 3.76
C ILE A 23 37.06 -57.07 4.11
N PHE A 24 37.39 -55.79 4.22
CA PHE A 24 38.56 -55.35 4.98
C PHE A 24 38.11 -54.34 6.04
N ILE A 25 38.41 -54.72 7.28
CA ILE A 25 38.27 -53.92 8.48
C ILE A 25 39.42 -52.93 8.48
N ASP A 26 39.12 -51.63 8.42
CA ASP A 26 40.04 -50.59 8.90
C ASP A 26 39.45 -49.96 10.16
N LEU A 27 40.12 -50.29 11.25
CA LEU A 27 39.97 -49.71 12.58
C LEU A 27 40.96 -48.54 12.68
N LEU A 28 40.52 -47.46 13.34
CA LEU A 28 41.28 -46.32 13.88
C LEU A 28 41.45 -45.07 12.99
N THR A 29 40.55 -44.11 13.18
CA THR A 29 40.96 -42.76 13.64
C THR A 29 39.77 -42.01 14.26
N LEU A 30 39.80 -41.91 15.60
CA LEU A 30 39.03 -40.94 16.36
C LEU A 30 39.57 -39.54 16.04
N SER A 31 38.84 -38.79 15.21
CA SER A 31 38.97 -37.34 15.10
C SER A 31 37.57 -36.76 15.30
N ALA A 32 37.40 -36.08 16.43
CA ALA A 32 36.17 -35.40 16.79
C ALA A 32 35.94 -34.22 15.84
N SER A 33 35.22 -34.44 14.74
CA SER A 33 34.62 -33.36 13.96
C SER A 33 33.29 -32.99 14.61
N MET A 34 33.31 -31.89 15.37
CA MET A 34 32.11 -31.22 15.84
C MET A 34 31.18 -30.95 14.65
N PRO A 35 29.87 -31.25 14.75
CA PRO A 35 28.90 -30.68 13.84
C PRO A 35 28.86 -29.17 14.10
N ILE A 36 29.39 -28.40 13.16
CA ILE A 36 29.17 -26.95 13.10
C ILE A 36 27.66 -26.80 12.86
N LEU A 37 26.92 -26.50 13.92
CA LEU A 37 25.56 -25.98 13.84
C LEU A 37 25.57 -24.84 12.83
N PRO A 38 24.66 -24.82 11.83
CA PRO A 38 24.50 -23.62 11.03
C PRO A 38 24.10 -22.52 11.99
N THR A 39 25.02 -21.58 12.22
CA THR A 39 24.73 -20.30 12.83
C THR A 39 23.62 -19.71 11.97
N GLN A 40 22.37 -19.81 12.42
CA GLN A 40 21.35 -18.90 11.97
C GLN A 40 21.91 -17.53 12.33
N GLU A 41 22.40 -16.81 11.33
CA GLU A 41 22.47 -15.37 11.41
C GLU A 41 21.04 -14.93 11.74
N VAL A 42 20.82 -14.67 13.02
CA VAL A 42 19.76 -13.77 13.45
C VAL A 42 20.22 -12.42 12.94
N THR A 43 20.02 -12.20 11.63
CA THR A 43 19.87 -10.86 11.12
C THR A 43 18.77 -10.29 12.00
N MET A 44 19.15 -9.30 12.81
CA MET A 44 18.20 -8.45 13.49
C MET A 44 17.40 -7.80 12.37
N THR A 45 16.36 -8.51 11.95
CA THR A 45 15.44 -8.09 10.92
C THR A 45 14.68 -6.98 11.58
N ASP A 46 15.15 -5.76 11.31
CA ASP A 46 14.31 -4.59 11.41
C ASP A 46 12.93 -4.97 10.87
N GLY A 47 11.88 -4.70 11.65
CA GLY A 47 10.55 -5.24 11.40
C GLY A 47 10.13 -5.13 9.93
N PRO A 48 9.20 -5.98 9.46
CA PRO A 48 8.94 -6.30 8.04
C PRO A 48 8.52 -5.11 7.15
N PHE A 49 8.45 -3.90 7.72
CA PHE A 49 8.05 -2.65 7.08
C PHE A 49 9.18 -1.66 6.85
N ARG A 50 10.35 -1.83 7.50
CA ARG A 50 11.48 -0.90 7.34
C ARG A 50 11.92 -0.83 5.88
N ASN A 51 11.93 -1.98 5.21
CA ASN A 51 12.40 -2.13 3.83
C ASN A 51 11.31 -1.92 2.77
N LEU A 52 10.05 -1.65 3.16
CA LEU A 52 9.01 -1.37 2.18
C LEU A 52 9.34 -0.13 1.37
N LYS A 53 9.11 -0.19 0.05
CA LYS A 53 9.23 0.94 -0.88
C LYS A 53 8.03 1.88 -0.78
N LEU A 54 7.76 2.34 0.43
CA LEU A 54 6.66 3.23 0.77
C LEU A 54 7.20 4.49 1.43
N ASP A 55 6.48 5.60 1.31
CA ASP A 55 6.78 6.78 2.10
C ASP A 55 6.49 6.53 3.59
N SER A 56 7.03 7.38 4.45
CA SER A 56 6.95 7.20 5.91
C SER A 56 5.53 7.14 6.45
N ARG A 57 4.55 7.84 5.85
CA ARG A 57 3.15 7.78 6.32
C ARG A 57 2.47 6.50 5.86
N SER A 58 2.71 6.08 4.62
CA SER A 58 2.24 4.80 4.12
C SER A 58 2.82 3.62 4.92
N LYS A 59 4.07 3.71 5.38
CA LYS A 59 4.67 2.73 6.31
C LYS A 59 3.96 2.68 7.65
N ARG A 60 3.73 3.84 8.28
CA ARG A 60 2.97 3.93 9.54
C ARG A 60 1.57 3.34 9.42
N PHE A 61 0.90 3.58 8.29
CA PHE A 61 -0.38 2.94 8.00
C PHE A 61 -0.25 1.41 7.90
N ALA A 62 0.74 0.90 7.17
CA ALA A 62 0.96 -0.54 7.03
C ALA A 62 1.26 -1.24 8.37
N GLU A 63 2.08 -0.61 9.22
CA GLU A 63 2.36 -1.05 10.59
C GLU A 63 1.08 -1.07 11.45
N ALA A 64 0.28 0.00 11.40
CA ALA A 64 -0.97 0.10 12.15
C ALA A 64 -2.00 -0.95 11.72
N VAL A 65 -2.05 -1.29 10.43
CA VAL A 65 -2.96 -2.31 9.89
C VAL A 65 -2.61 -3.71 10.41
N GLN A 66 -1.33 -4.04 10.54
CA GLN A 66 -0.90 -5.36 11.02
C GLN A 66 -0.87 -5.48 12.55
N ASN A 67 -0.91 -4.36 13.27
CA ASN A 67 -0.96 -4.38 14.72
C ASN A 67 -2.41 -4.57 15.22
N ASP A 68 -2.69 -5.75 15.77
CA ASP A 68 -4.01 -6.12 16.30
C ASP A 68 -4.44 -5.28 17.51
N ALA A 69 -3.50 -4.61 18.20
CA ALA A 69 -3.82 -3.68 19.28
C ALA A 69 -4.33 -2.32 18.77
N VAL A 70 -4.10 -1.99 17.49
CA VAL A 70 -4.60 -0.75 16.90
C VAL A 70 -6.04 -0.96 16.42
N ASP A 71 -6.96 -0.15 16.94
CA ASP A 71 -8.36 -0.21 16.56
C ASP A 71 -8.60 0.30 15.13
N GLN A 72 -9.75 -0.09 14.59
CA GLN A 72 -10.13 0.24 13.23
C GLN A 72 -10.17 1.75 12.97
N LYS A 73 -10.62 2.56 13.95
CA LYS A 73 -10.69 4.01 13.82
C LYS A 73 -9.31 4.64 13.63
N THR A 74 -8.30 4.18 14.36
CA THR A 74 -6.93 4.68 14.21
C THR A 74 -6.31 4.21 12.89
N ARG A 75 -6.58 2.98 12.44
CA ARG A 75 -6.17 2.52 11.09
C ARG A 75 -6.74 3.42 9.99
N CYS A 76 -8.03 3.77 10.07
CA CYS A 76 -8.65 4.72 9.16
C CYS A 76 -7.96 6.10 9.24
N ALA A 77 -7.69 6.62 10.44
CA ALA A 77 -7.02 7.92 10.59
C ALA A 77 -5.65 7.95 9.91
N TYR A 78 -4.86 6.88 10.04
CA TYR A 78 -3.59 6.74 9.33
C TYR A 78 -3.75 6.69 7.81
N ALA A 79 -4.75 5.95 7.30
CA ALA A 79 -5.03 5.92 5.87
C ALA A 79 -5.39 7.31 5.32
N ASN A 80 -6.31 8.01 6.00
CA ASN A 80 -6.73 9.35 5.63
C ASN A 80 -5.55 10.35 5.63
N ASP A 81 -4.70 10.31 6.67
CA ASP A 81 -3.51 11.17 6.75
C ASP A 81 -2.50 10.86 5.63
N ALA A 82 -2.24 9.57 5.37
CA ALA A 82 -1.29 9.15 4.34
C ALA A 82 -1.74 9.57 2.93
N ILE A 83 -3.01 9.35 2.58
CA ILE A 83 -3.58 9.72 1.28
C ILE A 83 -3.54 11.24 1.09
N LEU A 84 -4.07 12.00 2.06
CA LEU A 84 -4.10 13.46 1.98
C LEU A 84 -2.69 14.06 1.82
N ASN A 85 -1.74 13.61 2.66
CA ASN A 85 -0.38 14.14 2.60
C ASN A 85 0.38 13.65 1.37
N GLY A 86 0.07 12.47 0.84
CA GLY A 86 0.59 12.01 -0.45
C GLY A 86 0.21 12.97 -1.57
N ILE A 87 -1.09 13.28 -1.69
CA ILE A 87 -1.62 14.20 -2.71
C ILE A 87 -1.03 15.61 -2.51
N LEU A 88 -1.12 16.16 -1.29
CA LEU A 88 -0.70 17.53 -1.00
C LEU A 88 0.83 17.72 -1.03
N ARG A 89 1.64 16.67 -0.96
CA ARG A 89 3.09 16.81 -1.09
C ARG A 89 3.48 17.27 -2.48
N GLU A 90 2.80 16.75 -3.50
CA GLU A 90 3.14 16.97 -4.91
C GLU A 90 2.29 18.07 -5.55
N ASN A 91 1.06 18.30 -5.05
CA ASN A 91 0.06 19.12 -5.75
C ASN A 91 -0.32 20.41 -5.02
N GLN A 92 0.40 20.79 -3.97
CA GLN A 92 0.04 21.95 -3.14
C GLN A 92 -0.05 23.27 -3.92
N ALA A 93 0.96 23.52 -4.77
CA ALA A 93 1.03 24.75 -5.55
C ALA A 93 -0.10 24.80 -6.60
N LEU A 94 -0.32 23.67 -7.28
CA LEU A 94 -1.40 23.53 -8.26
C LEU A 94 -2.78 23.80 -7.65
N LEU A 95 -3.08 23.18 -6.51
CA LEU A 95 -4.37 23.37 -5.84
C LEU A 95 -4.60 24.82 -5.40
N ARG A 96 -3.55 25.54 -4.99
CA ARG A 96 -3.64 26.98 -4.69
C ARG A 96 -3.88 27.80 -5.94
N ALA A 97 -3.15 27.55 -7.02
CA ALA A 97 -3.32 28.27 -8.27
C ALA A 97 -4.75 28.10 -8.84
N LEU A 98 -5.34 26.90 -8.72
CA LEU A 98 -6.73 26.66 -9.08
C LEU A 98 -7.73 27.42 -8.19
N GLN A 99 -7.43 27.59 -6.90
CA GLN A 99 -8.27 28.38 -5.98
C GLN A 99 -8.18 29.87 -6.28
N ASP A 100 -6.96 30.37 -6.50
CA ASP A 100 -6.70 31.77 -6.82
C ASP A 100 -7.40 32.13 -8.14
N TYR A 101 -7.28 31.28 -9.16
CA TYR A 101 -8.04 31.42 -10.40
C TYR A 101 -9.55 31.39 -10.19
N GLY A 102 -10.07 30.56 -9.28
CA GLY A 102 -11.50 30.54 -8.95
C GLY A 102 -12.03 31.82 -8.30
N GLN A 103 -11.17 32.55 -7.57
CA GLN A 103 -11.52 33.82 -6.93
C GLN A 103 -11.41 35.00 -7.89
N ASP A 104 -10.40 35.01 -8.75
CA ASP A 104 -10.08 36.14 -9.64
C ASP A 104 -10.61 35.97 -11.07
N GLY A 105 -10.86 34.73 -11.52
CA GLY A 105 -11.15 34.34 -12.90
C GLY A 105 -12.61 34.44 -13.34
N GLN A 106 -13.47 35.16 -12.60
CA GLN A 106 -14.90 35.26 -12.88
C GLN A 106 -15.26 35.97 -14.21
N LEU A 107 -14.26 36.53 -14.91
CA LEU A 107 -14.39 37.26 -16.18
C LEU A 107 -13.62 36.62 -17.35
N ASP A 108 -13.18 35.37 -17.20
CA ASP A 108 -12.42 34.70 -18.24
C ASP A 108 -13.29 34.37 -19.48
N LEU A 109 -12.78 34.76 -20.66
CA LEU A 109 -13.42 34.50 -21.96
C LEU A 109 -13.23 33.05 -22.41
N ASP A 110 -12.14 32.39 -21.98
CA ASP A 110 -11.86 30.99 -22.29
C ASP A 110 -11.36 30.24 -21.03
N PRO A 111 -12.29 29.84 -20.15
CA PRO A 111 -11.93 29.15 -18.92
C PRO A 111 -11.23 27.81 -19.16
N ILE A 112 -11.46 27.16 -20.31
CA ILE A 112 -10.84 25.87 -20.62
C ILE A 112 -9.34 26.08 -20.88
N ALA A 113 -8.99 27.04 -21.73
CA ALA A 113 -7.59 27.34 -22.05
C ALA A 113 -6.82 27.83 -20.81
N SER A 114 -7.41 28.68 -20.00
CA SER A 114 -6.76 29.21 -18.80
C SER A 114 -6.53 28.14 -17.74
N VAL A 115 -7.53 27.31 -17.46
CA VAL A 115 -7.39 26.18 -16.51
C VAL A 115 -6.31 25.22 -16.99
N LYS A 116 -6.28 24.91 -18.29
CA LYS A 116 -5.21 24.10 -18.88
C LYS A 116 -3.83 24.75 -18.66
N GLY A 117 -3.71 26.06 -18.85
CA GLY A 117 -2.48 26.81 -18.57
C GLY A 117 -2.04 26.71 -17.09
N VAL A 118 -2.99 26.68 -16.16
CA VAL A 118 -2.69 26.42 -14.74
C VAL A 118 -2.08 25.03 -14.55
N PHE A 119 -2.66 23.98 -15.13
CA PHE A 119 -2.08 22.63 -15.04
C PHE A 119 -0.71 22.52 -15.74
N ASP A 120 -0.53 23.16 -16.89
CA ASP A 120 0.70 23.07 -17.68
C ASP A 120 1.87 23.86 -17.06
N SER A 121 1.58 24.80 -16.16
CA SER A 121 2.60 25.54 -15.38
C SER A 121 3.05 24.85 -14.10
N HIS A 122 2.49 23.67 -13.78
CA HIS A 122 2.81 22.92 -12.56
C HIS A 122 3.44 21.55 -12.87
N PRO A 123 4.22 20.98 -11.94
CA PRO A 123 4.78 19.64 -12.08
C PRO A 123 3.69 18.60 -12.34
N LYS A 124 3.96 17.68 -13.27
CA LYS A 124 3.04 16.57 -13.57
C LYS A 124 3.04 15.56 -12.43
N SER A 125 1.86 15.05 -12.10
CA SER A 125 1.63 13.95 -11.18
C SER A 125 0.37 13.21 -11.62
N GLU A 126 0.24 11.93 -11.25
CA GLU A 126 -0.96 11.14 -11.59
C GLU A 126 -2.25 11.81 -11.09
N PHE A 127 -2.21 12.42 -9.90
CA PHE A 127 -3.33 13.19 -9.37
C PHE A 127 -3.64 14.43 -10.21
N ALA A 128 -2.61 15.19 -10.60
CA ALA A 128 -2.79 16.39 -11.43
C ALA A 128 -3.36 16.04 -12.81
N ASP A 129 -2.91 14.93 -13.41
CA ASP A 129 -3.35 14.49 -14.72
C ASP A 129 -4.79 13.98 -14.70
N HIS A 130 -5.17 13.21 -13.66
CA HIS A 130 -6.56 12.84 -13.43
C HIS A 130 -7.44 14.05 -13.19
N LEU A 131 -7.01 14.97 -12.32
CA LEU A 131 -7.77 16.19 -12.04
C LEU A 131 -7.94 17.05 -13.30
N GLN A 132 -6.89 17.24 -14.10
CA GLN A 132 -6.93 17.99 -15.35
C GLN A 132 -7.92 17.39 -16.34
N ARG A 133 -7.91 16.06 -16.50
CA ARG A 133 -8.82 15.33 -17.39
C ARG A 133 -10.27 15.54 -16.98
N GLU A 134 -10.59 15.32 -15.72
CA GLU A 134 -11.95 15.42 -15.21
C GLU A 134 -12.48 16.85 -15.24
N VAL A 135 -11.66 17.82 -14.81
CA VAL A 135 -12.05 19.25 -14.88
C VAL A 135 -12.27 19.68 -16.32
N GLY A 136 -11.40 19.25 -17.24
CA GLY A 136 -11.55 19.55 -18.67
C GLY A 136 -12.83 18.96 -19.27
N LEU A 137 -13.19 17.73 -18.89
CA LEU A 137 -14.44 17.08 -19.30
C LEU A 137 -15.66 17.89 -18.80
N GLN A 138 -15.69 18.21 -17.51
CA GLN A 138 -16.81 18.94 -16.89
C GLN A 138 -16.98 20.33 -17.49
N LEU A 139 -15.89 21.07 -17.72
CA LEU A 139 -15.94 22.38 -18.39
C LEU A 139 -16.44 22.27 -19.82
N HIS A 140 -16.06 21.21 -20.55
CA HIS A 140 -16.55 20.95 -21.90
C HIS A 140 -18.07 20.64 -21.92
N GLU A 141 -18.58 20.01 -20.86
CA GLU A 141 -20.02 19.75 -20.67
C GLU A 141 -20.81 21.01 -20.26
N GLY A 142 -20.13 22.15 -20.05
CA GLY A 142 -20.75 23.44 -19.73
C GLY A 142 -20.91 23.70 -18.23
N GLU A 143 -20.29 22.88 -17.37
CA GLU A 143 -20.29 23.14 -15.93
C GLU A 143 -19.53 24.41 -15.58
N LYS A 144 -19.97 25.08 -14.51
CA LYS A 144 -19.26 26.24 -13.98
C LYS A 144 -17.92 25.79 -13.38
N PHE A 145 -16.90 26.64 -13.48
CA PHE A 145 -15.56 26.36 -12.96
C PHE A 145 -15.55 25.72 -11.57
N GLN A 146 -16.25 26.31 -10.60
CA GLN A 146 -16.26 25.77 -9.24
C GLN A 146 -16.90 24.38 -9.13
N ALA A 147 -17.94 24.10 -9.93
CA ALA A 147 -18.57 22.79 -9.98
C ALA A 147 -17.65 21.76 -10.66
N ALA A 148 -17.03 22.14 -11.78
CA ALA A 148 -16.05 21.32 -12.48
C ALA A 148 -14.85 20.95 -11.58
N ILE A 149 -14.30 21.90 -10.82
CA ILE A 149 -13.24 21.64 -9.84
C ILE A 149 -13.71 20.71 -8.73
N ASN A 150 -14.90 20.91 -8.18
CA ASN A 150 -15.42 20.07 -7.11
C ASN A 150 -15.59 18.61 -7.58
N SER A 151 -16.21 18.41 -8.74
CA SER A 151 -16.40 17.10 -9.36
C SER A 151 -15.06 16.46 -9.72
N GLY A 152 -14.14 17.22 -10.32
CA GLY A 152 -12.81 16.73 -10.65
C GLY A 152 -11.98 16.32 -9.42
N LEU A 153 -12.09 17.04 -8.31
CA LEU A 153 -11.42 16.67 -7.05
C LEU A 153 -12.00 15.37 -6.46
N GLU A 154 -13.31 15.17 -6.58
CA GLU A 154 -13.98 13.94 -6.14
C GLU A 154 -13.47 12.74 -6.94
N ALA A 155 -13.50 12.81 -8.26
CA ALA A 155 -13.02 11.76 -9.15
C ALA A 155 -11.50 11.49 -8.98
N ALA A 156 -10.68 12.55 -8.94
CA ALA A 156 -9.23 12.39 -8.75
C ALA A 156 -8.87 11.82 -7.36
N LEU A 157 -9.65 12.12 -6.33
CA LEU A 157 -9.49 11.52 -5.01
C LEU A 157 -9.82 10.02 -5.05
N GLU A 158 -10.91 9.61 -5.70
CA GLU A 158 -11.26 8.20 -5.84
C GLU A 158 -10.15 7.40 -6.53
N SER A 159 -9.60 7.93 -7.63
CA SER A 159 -8.44 7.33 -8.30
C SER A 159 -7.23 7.25 -7.37
N SER A 160 -6.94 8.30 -6.60
CA SER A 160 -5.81 8.33 -5.66
C SER A 160 -5.95 7.29 -4.53
N ILE A 161 -7.17 7.05 -4.05
CA ILE A 161 -7.46 6.00 -3.07
C ILE A 161 -7.16 4.62 -3.68
N GLY A 162 -7.57 4.41 -4.94
CA GLY A 162 -7.26 3.20 -5.70
C GLY A 162 -5.76 2.98 -5.87
N GLU A 163 -5.03 4.00 -6.30
CA GLU A 163 -3.57 3.95 -6.47
C GLU A 163 -2.85 3.72 -5.14
N PHE A 164 -3.29 4.36 -4.06
CA PHE A 164 -2.74 4.14 -2.72
C PHE A 164 -2.90 2.68 -2.29
N ARG A 165 -4.07 2.08 -2.54
CA ARG A 165 -4.30 0.65 -2.29
C ARG A 165 -3.34 -0.21 -3.10
N THR A 166 -3.24 0.04 -4.41
CA THR A 166 -2.37 -0.73 -5.30
C THR A 166 -0.91 -0.65 -4.86
N ARG A 167 -0.39 0.56 -4.63
CA ARG A 167 1.01 0.79 -4.21
C ARG A 167 1.34 0.09 -2.89
N THR A 168 0.44 0.15 -1.91
CA THR A 168 0.66 -0.48 -0.61
C THR A 168 0.55 -2.00 -0.67
N HIS A 169 -0.36 -2.54 -1.49
CA HIS A 169 -0.47 -3.97 -1.74
C HIS A 169 0.75 -4.52 -2.48
N GLU A 170 1.19 -3.86 -3.54
CA GLU A 170 2.39 -4.23 -4.30
C GLU A 170 3.62 -4.24 -3.42
N ALA A 171 3.83 -3.21 -2.58
CA ALA A 171 4.94 -3.18 -1.65
C ALA A 171 4.92 -4.37 -0.67
N CYS A 172 3.74 -4.76 -0.17
CA CYS A 172 3.63 -5.93 0.71
C CYS A 172 3.82 -7.26 -0.02
N LEU A 173 3.37 -7.36 -1.28
CA LEU A 173 3.61 -8.53 -2.13
C LEU A 173 5.09 -8.68 -2.48
N GLU A 174 5.80 -7.59 -2.77
CA GLU A 174 7.24 -7.58 -2.97
C GLU A 174 7.97 -8.05 -1.70
N ALA A 175 7.61 -7.53 -0.52
CA ALA A 175 8.21 -7.95 0.74
C ALA A 175 7.95 -9.43 1.05
N TYR A 176 6.76 -9.95 0.71
CA TYR A 176 6.46 -11.37 0.81
C TYR A 176 7.31 -12.21 -0.16
N GLY A 177 7.44 -11.77 -1.42
CA GLY A 177 8.29 -12.42 -2.42
C GLY A 177 9.76 -12.48 -2.02
N SER A 178 10.25 -11.42 -1.36
CA SER A 178 11.60 -11.32 -0.81
C SER A 178 11.79 -11.99 0.55
N ARG A 179 10.74 -12.63 1.10
CA ARG A 179 10.72 -13.28 2.43
C ARG A 179 10.94 -12.35 3.63
N GLU A 180 10.82 -11.04 3.43
CA GLU A 180 10.84 -10.04 4.50
C GLU A 180 9.50 -10.00 5.26
N MET A 181 8.41 -10.43 4.61
CA MET A 181 7.08 -10.52 5.18
C MET A 181 6.55 -11.97 5.13
N ARG A 182 5.93 -12.43 6.22
CA ARG A 182 5.28 -13.75 6.26
C ARG A 182 3.90 -13.74 5.61
N LYS A 183 3.39 -14.91 5.21
CA LYS A 183 2.04 -15.03 4.63
C LYS A 183 0.94 -14.55 5.57
N ASP A 184 1.01 -14.86 6.87
CA ASP A 184 0.04 -14.41 7.87
C ASP A 184 0.01 -12.88 8.04
N GLN A 185 1.14 -12.23 7.80
CA GLN A 185 1.28 -10.77 7.85
C GLN A 185 0.67 -10.13 6.60
N LEU A 186 0.93 -10.70 5.43
CA LEU A 186 0.32 -10.29 4.17
C LEU A 186 -1.21 -10.44 4.20
N ASP A 187 -1.72 -11.58 4.66
CA ASP A 187 -3.17 -11.84 4.73
C ASP A 187 -3.86 -10.84 5.67
N ARG A 188 -3.28 -10.59 6.85
CA ARG A 188 -3.77 -9.57 7.79
C ARG A 188 -3.71 -8.17 7.19
N PHE A 189 -2.64 -7.84 6.48
CA PHE A 189 -2.50 -6.56 5.82
C PHE A 189 -3.59 -6.35 4.77
N VAL A 190 -3.83 -7.32 3.89
CA VAL A 190 -4.86 -7.22 2.84
C VAL A 190 -6.25 -7.02 3.45
N VAL A 191 -6.60 -7.77 4.49
CA VAL A 191 -7.90 -7.63 5.16
C VAL A 191 -8.02 -6.27 5.84
N GLY A 192 -7.05 -5.90 6.67
CA GLY A 192 -7.10 -4.66 7.44
C GLY A 192 -6.98 -3.40 6.56
N CYS A 193 -6.22 -3.46 5.48
CA CYS A 193 -6.13 -2.39 4.47
C CYS A 193 -7.49 -2.14 3.83
N ASN A 194 -8.13 -3.19 3.32
CA ASN A 194 -9.47 -3.07 2.72
C ASN A 194 -10.51 -2.53 3.69
N LEU A 195 -10.47 -2.96 4.96
CA LEU A 195 -11.35 -2.41 6.00
C LEU A 195 -11.08 -0.94 6.27
N ALA A 196 -9.80 -0.53 6.34
CA ALA A 196 -9.43 0.87 6.60
C ALA A 196 -9.83 1.78 5.44
N LEU A 197 -9.62 1.34 4.20
CA LEU A 197 -9.95 2.12 3.00
C LEU A 197 -11.47 2.29 2.81
N ARG A 198 -12.28 1.31 3.25
CA ARG A 198 -13.74 1.47 3.31
C ARG A 198 -14.20 2.53 4.32
N GLY A 199 -13.36 2.83 5.32
CA GLY A 199 -13.62 3.83 6.35
C GLY A 199 -12.95 5.18 6.08
N ILE A 200 -12.55 5.48 4.83
CA ILE A 200 -12.02 6.78 4.45
C ILE A 200 -13.12 7.85 4.57
N ASP A 201 -12.75 8.99 5.13
CA ASP A 201 -13.59 10.17 5.25
C ASP A 201 -13.37 11.06 4.02
N CYS A 202 -13.92 10.64 2.87
CA CYS A 202 -13.79 11.37 1.61
C CYS A 202 -14.22 12.84 1.73
N PRO A 203 -15.37 13.19 2.36
CA PRO A 203 -15.77 14.58 2.52
C PRO A 203 -14.73 15.43 3.25
N ARG A 204 -14.10 14.88 4.29
CA ARG A 204 -13.07 15.61 5.04
C ARG A 204 -11.76 15.73 4.28
N ILE A 205 -11.35 14.71 3.52
CA ILE A 205 -10.19 14.82 2.62
C ILE A 205 -10.45 15.90 1.56
N LEU A 206 -11.61 15.88 0.90
CA LEU A 206 -11.96 16.87 -0.12
C LEU A 206 -11.96 18.29 0.45
N LYS A 207 -12.54 18.49 1.63
CA LYS A 207 -12.45 19.78 2.33
C LYS A 207 -10.99 20.16 2.59
N ALA A 208 -10.17 19.24 3.08
CA ALA A 208 -8.75 19.51 3.33
C ALA A 208 -7.96 19.81 2.04
N LEU A 209 -8.30 19.21 0.91
CA LEU A 209 -7.71 19.53 -0.40
C LEU A 209 -8.11 20.94 -0.85
N LYS A 210 -9.39 21.31 -0.68
CA LYS A 210 -9.90 22.67 -0.96
C LYS A 210 -9.31 23.73 -0.02
N ASP A 211 -8.99 23.38 1.21
CA ASP A 211 -8.35 24.31 2.16
C ASP A 211 -6.82 24.22 2.11
N VAL A 212 -6.25 23.32 1.30
CA VAL A 212 -4.81 22.99 1.22
C VAL A 212 -4.22 22.68 2.61
N ASN A 213 -5.02 22.02 3.45
CA ASN A 213 -4.74 21.78 4.87
C ASN A 213 -4.13 20.40 5.13
N LYS A 214 -2.79 20.31 5.15
CA LYS A 214 -2.05 19.08 5.48
C LYS A 214 -2.31 18.55 6.90
N GLY A 215 -2.74 19.42 7.82
CA GLY A 215 -2.95 19.09 9.24
C GLY A 215 -4.32 18.50 9.55
N ALA A 216 -5.18 18.27 8.54
CA ALA A 216 -6.58 17.92 8.76
C ALA A 216 -6.78 16.68 9.66
N PHE A 217 -5.89 15.69 9.61
CA PHE A 217 -5.98 14.44 10.38
C PHE A 217 -4.96 14.32 11.53
N LYS A 218 -4.10 15.34 11.74
CA LYS A 218 -3.00 15.27 12.72
C LYS A 218 -3.47 14.88 14.12
N LYS A 219 -4.59 15.43 14.59
CA LYS A 219 -5.14 15.13 15.93
C LYS A 219 -5.65 13.70 16.05
N ASP A 220 -6.16 13.11 14.97
CA ASP A 220 -6.72 11.76 15.00
C ASP A 220 -5.62 10.69 14.99
N VAL A 221 -4.48 11.02 14.39
CA VAL A 221 -3.26 10.21 14.44
C VAL A 221 -2.57 10.34 15.82
N MET A 222 -2.48 11.56 16.38
CA MET A 222 -1.76 11.80 17.64
C MET A 222 -2.49 11.33 18.92
N LYS A 223 -3.83 11.22 18.89
CA LYS A 223 -4.67 10.94 20.09
C LYS A 223 -4.37 9.63 20.83
N LYS A 224 -3.45 8.77 20.35
CA LYS A 224 -3.16 7.48 20.99
C LYS A 224 -1.69 7.15 21.23
N GLU A 225 -0.76 8.06 20.90
CA GLU A 225 0.64 7.91 21.34
C GLU A 225 0.83 8.30 22.83
N GLY A 226 -0.20 8.83 23.50
CA GLY A 226 -0.13 9.36 24.87
C GLY A 226 -1.02 8.66 25.92
N LEU A 227 -1.03 7.33 25.97
CA LEU A 227 -1.54 6.59 27.14
C LEU A 227 -0.39 6.20 28.07
N ASP A 228 0.36 7.20 28.57
CA ASP A 228 1.22 7.08 29.75
C ASP A 228 1.38 8.45 30.44
N GLU A 229 0.26 9.11 30.78
CA GLU A 229 0.28 10.03 31.93
C GLU A 229 -0.22 9.23 33.14
N GLY A 230 0.73 8.62 33.86
CA GLY A 230 0.49 7.96 35.14
C GLY A 230 -0.16 8.91 36.17
N PRO A 231 -0.71 8.36 37.28
CA PRO A 231 -1.47 9.13 38.24
C PRO A 231 -0.60 10.24 38.83
N ARG A 232 -1.10 11.47 38.74
CA ARG A 232 -0.52 12.63 39.43
C ARG A 232 -0.69 12.39 40.93
N MET A 233 0.40 12.04 41.60
CA MET A 233 0.54 12.16 43.06
C MET A 233 0.79 13.62 43.42
#